data_AF-A0A1V6C081-F1
#
_entry.id   AF-A0A1V6C081-F1
#
_cell.length_a   1.000
_cell.length_b   1.000
_cell.length_c   1.000
_cell.angle_alpha   90.00
_cell.angle_beta   90.00
_cell.angle_gamma   90.00
#
_symmetry.space_group_name_H-M   'P 1'
#
loop_
_entity.id
_entity.type
_entity.pdbx_description
1 polymer ?
#
loop_
_entity_poly.entity_id
_entity_poly.type
_entity_poly.pdbx_seq_one_letter_code
_entity_poly.pdbx_strand_id
1 'polypeptide(L)'
;MITLGLEEEVFVTEPLLPTTRSLYYLAKLLWKKPSRNYHLTASNFARGKDLKYGMMSGLEVATDICHSPLEVITQLRELRAELSKIAMGYIVPLGHLIQIDAPTNVCALQIHIGGSEDIERTYDNIAHFLPAIMLMTANAPFRMGERFGQSYRLAVGYATGPLTGDRFYRFQDLIISKRLGTIEVRALDPVTCTSRIKYVLDAVYALAQTKDRYPLDLERYKKLRAQVITNGANSEIVQLARDLNKYCNFPVELIQNTQSDTTAKMYEKYGLEETYRHIDSLYRVDGIHYKKPSSFVGKFIQPAAGFLGYYAPKFPYVTYKWLKEK
;
A
#
# COMPACT_ATOMS: atom_id res chain seq x y z
N MET A 1 -9.06 21.30 11.06
CA MET A 1 -9.29 21.02 9.62
C MET A 1 -8.66 19.69 9.31
N ILE A 2 -9.38 18.79 8.64
CA ILE A 2 -8.87 17.44 8.32
C ILE A 2 -7.72 17.55 7.32
N THR A 3 -6.65 16.79 7.57
CA THR A 3 -5.51 16.61 6.66
C THR A 3 -5.32 15.15 6.31
N LEU A 4 -4.71 14.89 5.16
CA LEU A 4 -4.43 13.56 4.62
C LEU A 4 -2.94 13.42 4.29
N GLY A 5 -2.40 12.22 4.44
CA GLY A 5 -1.11 11.82 3.86
C GLY A 5 -1.22 10.39 3.35
N LEU A 6 -0.47 10.03 2.33
CA LEU A 6 -0.48 8.69 1.75
C LEU A 6 0.93 8.17 1.57
N GLU A 7 1.16 6.93 2.02
CA GLU A 7 2.38 6.17 1.78
C GLU A 7 2.02 5.01 0.82
N GLU A 8 2.77 4.87 -0.27
CA GLU A 8 2.62 3.77 -1.23
C GLU A 8 3.91 2.97 -1.29
N GLU A 9 3.82 1.69 -0.95
CA GLU A 9 4.88 0.72 -1.18
C GLU A 9 4.62 -0.05 -2.47
N VAL A 10 5.67 -0.26 -3.28
CA VAL A 10 5.62 -1.07 -4.49
C VAL A 10 6.83 -1.97 -4.59
N PHE A 11 6.67 -3.16 -5.16
CA PHE A 11 7.80 -3.98 -5.54
C PHE A 11 8.44 -3.44 -6.81
N VAL A 12 9.77 -3.50 -6.91
CA VAL A 12 10.49 -3.33 -8.17
C VAL A 12 11.25 -4.62 -8.47
N THR A 13 10.80 -5.36 -9.48
CA THR A 13 11.28 -6.73 -9.75
C THR A 13 12.15 -6.83 -11.01
N GLU A 14 13.13 -7.73 -10.97
CA GLU A 14 14.10 -7.93 -12.06
C GLU A 14 14.38 -9.43 -12.33
N PRO A 15 13.61 -10.08 -13.23
CA PRO A 15 12.29 -9.67 -13.67
C PRO A 15 11.19 -10.06 -12.66
N LEU A 16 11.38 -11.09 -11.83
CA LEU A 16 10.29 -11.68 -11.04
C LEU A 16 10.39 -11.43 -9.53
N LEU A 17 11.58 -11.12 -9.02
CA LEU A 17 11.81 -10.86 -7.59
C LEU A 17 12.46 -9.50 -7.39
N PRO A 18 12.24 -8.85 -6.22
CA PRO A 18 12.93 -7.63 -5.86
C PRO A 18 14.43 -7.86 -5.71
N THR A 19 15.23 -6.84 -6.04
CA THR A 19 16.69 -6.91 -5.92
C THR A 19 17.22 -5.69 -5.19
N THR A 20 18.41 -5.79 -4.59
CA THR A 20 19.10 -4.68 -3.91
C THR A 20 19.40 -3.49 -4.80
N ARG A 21 19.28 -3.65 -6.12
CA ARG A 21 19.34 -2.56 -7.09
C ARG A 21 18.23 -1.52 -6.86
N SER A 22 17.12 -1.90 -6.25
CA SER A 22 16.05 -0.98 -5.87
C SER A 22 16.53 0.16 -4.95
N LEU A 23 17.59 -0.05 -4.16
CA LEU A 23 18.24 1.03 -3.38
C LEU A 23 18.90 2.09 -4.28
N TYR A 24 19.38 1.71 -5.46
CA TYR A 24 19.92 2.66 -6.43
C TYR A 24 18.83 3.56 -7.00
N TYR A 25 17.61 3.03 -7.20
CA TYR A 25 16.45 3.82 -7.61
C TYR A 25 16.06 4.79 -6.51
N LEU A 26 15.99 4.35 -5.25
CA LEU A 26 15.74 5.24 -4.13
C LEU A 26 16.81 6.32 -3.98
N ALA A 27 18.08 6.00 -4.14
CA ALA A 27 19.15 6.99 -4.13
C ALA A 27 18.93 8.05 -5.21
N LYS A 28 18.64 7.65 -6.46
CA LYS A 28 18.31 8.60 -7.54
C LYS A 28 17.10 9.48 -7.19
N LEU A 29 16.05 8.90 -6.61
CA LEU A 29 14.87 9.66 -6.19
C LEU A 29 15.24 10.67 -5.10
N LEU A 30 15.93 10.23 -4.05
CA LEU A 30 16.39 11.07 -2.95
C LEU A 30 17.16 12.28 -3.47
N TRP A 31 18.17 12.07 -4.32
CA TRP A 31 19.03 13.13 -4.82
C TRP A 31 18.36 14.07 -5.83
N LYS A 32 17.25 13.67 -6.45
CA LYS A 32 16.47 14.55 -7.34
C LYS A 32 15.82 15.72 -6.59
N LYS A 33 15.31 15.47 -5.37
CA LYS A 33 14.69 16.48 -4.49
C LYS A 33 14.99 16.14 -3.01
N PRO A 34 16.21 16.40 -2.50
CA PRO A 34 16.63 15.94 -1.19
C PRO A 34 15.72 16.42 -0.06
N SER A 35 15.34 17.70 -0.03
CA SER A 35 14.49 18.28 1.02
C SER A 35 13.16 17.55 1.19
N ARG A 36 12.53 17.17 0.08
CA ARG A 36 11.26 16.43 0.07
C ARG A 36 11.47 14.93 0.32
N ASN A 37 12.33 14.30 -0.47
CA ASN A 37 12.42 12.83 -0.53
C ASN A 37 13.20 12.23 0.65
N TYR A 38 13.89 13.05 1.45
CA TYR A 38 14.58 12.59 2.65
C TYR A 38 13.64 11.93 3.66
N HIS A 39 12.46 12.51 3.86
CA HIS A 39 11.44 11.99 4.80
C HIS A 39 10.35 11.16 4.13
N LEU A 40 10.15 11.34 2.81
CA LEU A 40 9.02 10.76 2.06
C LEU A 40 9.41 9.57 1.18
N THR A 41 10.52 8.90 1.49
CA THR A 41 10.88 7.64 0.84
C THR A 41 11.39 6.65 1.87
N ALA A 42 11.10 5.36 1.68
CA ALA A 42 11.61 4.29 2.51
C ALA A 42 11.96 3.05 1.67
N SER A 43 12.69 2.13 2.28
CA SER A 43 12.93 0.79 1.73
C SER A 43 12.65 -0.24 2.81
N ASN A 44 12.04 -1.35 2.39
CA ASN A 44 11.81 -2.51 3.23
C ASN A 44 12.74 -3.66 2.85
N PHE A 45 13.03 -4.52 3.82
CA PHE A 45 13.81 -5.74 3.65
C PHE A 45 13.04 -6.95 4.15
N ALA A 46 13.22 -8.07 3.45
CA ALA A 46 12.76 -9.37 3.91
C ALA A 46 13.50 -9.76 5.20
N ARG A 47 12.88 -10.62 6.02
CA ARG A 47 13.42 -11.04 7.31
C ARG A 47 13.34 -12.55 7.47
N GLY A 48 14.25 -13.12 8.27
CA GLY A 48 14.23 -14.52 8.65
C GLY A 48 14.20 -15.46 7.45
N LYS A 49 13.23 -16.39 7.42
CA LYS A 49 13.11 -17.42 6.37
C LYS A 49 12.80 -16.84 4.98
N ASP A 50 12.28 -15.62 4.90
CA ASP A 50 11.88 -15.00 3.63
C ASP A 50 13.09 -14.50 2.82
N LEU A 51 14.27 -14.39 3.45
CA LEU A 51 15.53 -14.02 2.77
C LEU A 51 15.88 -14.96 1.60
N LYS A 52 15.34 -16.19 1.59
CA LYS A 52 15.48 -17.13 0.47
C LYS A 52 14.89 -16.59 -0.84
N TYR A 53 13.98 -15.62 -0.78
CA TYR A 53 13.39 -14.93 -1.95
C TYR A 53 14.10 -13.62 -2.31
N GLY A 54 15.21 -13.30 -1.63
CA GLY A 54 15.95 -12.05 -1.80
C GLY A 54 15.87 -11.13 -0.57
N MET A 55 16.85 -10.24 -0.44
CA MET A 55 16.93 -9.33 0.71
C MET A 55 15.94 -8.16 0.61
N MET A 56 15.69 -7.65 -0.60
CA MET A 56 14.82 -6.48 -0.77
C MET A 56 13.34 -6.85 -0.73
N SER A 57 12.55 -5.93 -0.20
CA SER A 57 11.09 -5.90 -0.30
C SER A 57 10.67 -4.65 -1.10
N GLY A 58 9.54 -4.04 -0.76
CA GLY A 58 9.00 -2.84 -1.38
C GLY A 58 9.87 -1.60 -1.21
N LEU A 59 9.74 -0.71 -2.19
CA LEU A 59 10.13 0.70 -2.10
C LEU A 59 8.91 1.52 -1.72
N GLU A 60 9.09 2.49 -0.84
CA GLU A 60 8.02 3.38 -0.38
C GLU A 60 8.23 4.79 -0.91
N VAL A 61 7.14 5.42 -1.36
CA VAL A 61 7.03 6.86 -1.62
C VAL A 61 5.84 7.41 -0.85
N ALA A 62 5.96 8.63 -0.33
CA ALA A 62 4.90 9.27 0.45
C ALA A 62 4.58 10.67 -0.08
N THR A 63 3.32 11.09 0.06
CA THR A 63 2.90 12.46 -0.19
C THR A 63 3.28 13.38 0.97
N ASP A 64 3.26 14.68 0.72
CA ASP A 64 3.22 15.66 1.80
C ASP A 64 1.87 15.60 2.56
N ILE A 65 1.73 16.46 3.58
CA ILE A 65 0.44 16.69 4.23
C ILE A 65 -0.45 17.47 3.26
N CYS A 66 -1.55 16.85 2.85
CA CYS A 66 -2.53 17.40 1.92
C CYS A 66 -3.82 17.80 2.65
N HIS A 67 -4.59 18.71 2.05
CA HIS A 67 -5.86 19.21 2.59
C HIS A 67 -7.09 18.64 1.88
N SER A 68 -6.90 17.87 0.80
CA SER A 68 -7.98 17.23 0.07
C SER A 68 -7.56 15.91 -0.59
N PRO A 69 -8.50 14.98 -0.84
CA PRO A 69 -8.24 13.77 -1.64
C PRO A 69 -7.63 14.05 -3.02
N LEU A 70 -8.05 15.13 -3.69
CA LEU A 70 -7.54 15.48 -5.02
C LEU A 70 -6.06 15.87 -5.01
N GLU A 71 -5.64 16.58 -3.96
CA GLU A 71 -4.25 16.97 -3.77
C GLU A 71 -3.36 15.74 -3.57
N VAL A 72 -3.79 14.79 -2.74
CA VAL A 72 -3.09 13.50 -2.54
C VAL A 72 -2.93 12.76 -3.88
N ILE A 73 -3.99 12.66 -4.67
CA ILE A 73 -3.93 11.98 -5.99
C ILE A 73 -3.01 12.69 -6.97
N THR A 74 -3.01 14.02 -6.97
CA THR A 74 -2.11 14.82 -7.81
C THR A 74 -0.65 14.54 -7.46
N GLN A 75 -0.30 14.63 -6.17
CA GLN A 75 1.06 14.33 -5.71
C GLN A 75 1.45 12.87 -5.95
N LEU A 76 0.54 11.93 -5.71
CA LEU A 76 0.79 10.50 -5.96
C LEU A 76 1.15 10.26 -7.43
N ARG A 77 0.40 10.85 -8.38
CA ARG A 77 0.71 10.72 -9.82
C ARG A 77 2.09 11.26 -10.17
N GLU A 78 2.49 12.39 -9.59
CA GLU A 78 3.83 12.93 -9.77
C GLU A 78 4.90 11.97 -9.22
N LEU A 79 4.72 11.45 -8.02
CA LEU A 79 5.64 10.47 -7.40
C LEU A 79 5.76 9.20 -8.24
N ARG A 80 4.64 8.66 -8.73
CA ARG A 80 4.62 7.50 -9.64
C ARG A 80 5.37 7.79 -10.94
N ALA A 81 5.19 8.97 -11.52
CA ALA A 81 5.91 9.38 -12.72
C ALA A 81 7.42 9.53 -12.46
N GLU A 82 7.82 10.06 -11.30
CA GLU A 82 9.22 10.16 -10.91
C GLU A 82 9.86 8.78 -10.69
N LEU A 83 9.18 7.86 -10.00
CA LEU A 83 9.65 6.49 -9.81
C LEU A 83 9.74 5.73 -11.15
N SER A 84 8.74 5.88 -12.01
CA SER A 84 8.73 5.29 -13.35
C SER A 84 9.95 5.69 -14.17
N LYS A 85 10.37 6.96 -14.11
CA LYS A 85 11.53 7.44 -14.87
C LYS A 85 12.87 6.84 -14.42
N ILE A 86 12.98 6.37 -13.19
CA ILE A 86 14.25 5.90 -12.61
C ILE A 86 14.33 4.38 -12.44
N ALA A 87 13.20 3.70 -12.31
CA ALA A 87 13.13 2.25 -12.12
C ALA A 87 13.36 1.51 -13.45
N MET A 88 14.36 0.63 -13.48
CA MET A 88 14.68 -0.20 -14.65
C MET A 88 13.98 -1.58 -14.62
N GLY A 89 13.46 -2.00 -13.47
CA GLY A 89 12.65 -3.21 -13.31
C GLY A 89 11.15 -2.97 -13.52
N TYR A 90 10.35 -4.04 -13.39
CA TYR A 90 8.90 -3.91 -13.36
C TYR A 90 8.46 -3.33 -12.01
N ILE A 91 7.63 -2.29 -12.04
CA ILE A 91 6.98 -1.73 -10.86
C ILE A 91 5.68 -2.49 -10.65
N VAL A 92 5.58 -3.20 -9.53
CA VAL A 92 4.51 -4.14 -9.23
C VAL A 92 3.82 -3.70 -7.92
N PRO A 93 2.82 -2.79 -8.00
CA PRO A 93 1.94 -2.45 -6.88
C PRO A 93 1.00 -3.61 -6.58
N LEU A 94 1.51 -4.64 -5.89
CA LEU A 94 0.73 -5.75 -5.32
C LEU A 94 0.94 -5.79 -3.82
N GLY A 95 -0.07 -6.24 -3.05
CA GLY A 95 0.11 -6.44 -1.62
C GLY A 95 1.12 -7.53 -1.29
N HIS A 96 1.20 -8.55 -2.14
CA HIS A 96 2.10 -9.70 -2.01
C HIS A 96 2.43 -10.27 -3.41
N LEU A 97 3.65 -10.78 -3.60
CA LEU A 97 4.09 -11.33 -4.89
C LEU A 97 3.52 -12.74 -5.12
N ILE A 98 3.12 -13.02 -6.36
CA ILE A 98 2.24 -14.13 -6.73
C ILE A 98 2.83 -15.52 -6.40
N GLN A 99 4.10 -15.74 -6.73
CA GLN A 99 4.73 -17.07 -6.67
C GLN A 99 5.63 -17.30 -5.43
N ILE A 100 5.47 -16.47 -4.38
CA ILE A 100 6.22 -16.66 -3.13
C ILE A 100 5.27 -16.86 -1.94
N ASP A 101 5.82 -17.30 -0.81
CA ASP A 101 5.17 -17.29 0.50
C ASP A 101 6.14 -16.58 1.45
N ALA A 102 5.97 -15.28 1.56
CA ALA A 102 6.90 -14.40 2.26
C ALA A 102 6.17 -13.33 3.07
N PRO A 103 5.70 -13.66 4.29
CA PRO A 103 4.96 -12.77 5.18
C PRO A 103 5.63 -11.42 5.51
N THR A 104 6.96 -11.35 5.38
CA THR A 104 7.76 -10.12 5.60
C THR A 104 8.05 -9.34 4.32
N ASN A 105 7.71 -9.92 3.16
CA ASN A 105 7.86 -9.33 1.84
C ASN A 105 6.49 -8.91 1.30
N VAL A 106 5.94 -7.85 1.90
CA VAL A 106 4.63 -7.28 1.58
C VAL A 106 4.79 -5.80 1.24
N CYS A 107 3.90 -5.27 0.40
CA CYS A 107 3.77 -3.84 0.14
C CYS A 107 2.39 -3.34 0.55
N ALA A 108 2.31 -2.17 1.17
CA ALA A 108 1.08 -1.53 1.61
C ALA A 108 0.74 -0.26 0.82
N LEU A 109 -0.53 0.10 0.87
CA LEU A 109 -0.96 1.49 0.77
C LEU A 109 -1.37 1.92 2.19
N GLN A 110 -0.79 2.98 2.73
CA GLN A 110 -1.21 3.55 4.01
C GLN A 110 -1.77 4.95 3.83
N ILE A 111 -2.80 5.28 4.61
CA ILE A 111 -3.40 6.61 4.65
C ILE A 111 -3.35 7.14 6.08
N HIS A 112 -2.76 8.32 6.24
CA HIS A 112 -2.78 9.08 7.47
C HIS A 112 -3.89 10.13 7.42
N ILE A 113 -4.68 10.21 8.49
CA ILE A 113 -5.73 11.21 8.68
C ILE A 113 -5.38 12.02 9.94
N GLY A 114 -5.19 13.33 9.77
CA GLY A 114 -4.86 14.27 10.84
C GLY A 114 -5.92 15.34 11.03
N GLY A 115 -5.80 16.11 12.11
CA GLY A 115 -6.61 17.31 12.34
C GLY A 115 -8.09 17.07 12.68
N SER A 116 -8.43 15.84 13.08
CA SER A 116 -9.77 15.51 13.60
C SER A 116 -9.97 16.08 15.01
N GLU A 117 -11.13 16.71 15.22
CA GLU A 117 -11.54 17.23 16.54
C GLU A 117 -11.94 16.11 17.50
N ASP A 118 -12.41 14.98 16.96
CA ASP A 118 -12.84 13.80 17.70
C ASP A 118 -12.25 12.56 17.03
N ILE A 119 -11.01 12.28 17.43
CA ILE A 119 -10.21 11.19 16.88
C ILE A 119 -10.88 9.83 17.13
N GLU A 120 -11.58 9.68 18.27
CA GLU A 120 -12.22 8.43 18.65
C GLU A 120 -13.43 8.13 17.78
N ARG A 121 -14.31 9.12 17.53
CA ARG A 121 -15.42 8.97 16.56
C ARG A 121 -14.91 8.70 15.16
N THR A 122 -13.86 9.42 14.74
CA THR A 122 -13.30 9.25 13.40
C THR A 122 -12.73 7.84 13.22
N TYR A 123 -12.00 7.34 14.23
CA TYR A 123 -11.49 5.98 14.24
C TYR A 123 -12.62 4.95 14.17
N ASP A 124 -13.66 5.09 15.01
CA ASP A 124 -14.80 4.18 15.05
C ASP A 124 -15.53 4.13 13.69
N ASN A 125 -15.78 5.30 13.10
CA ASN A 125 -16.42 5.43 11.81
C ASN A 125 -15.59 4.75 10.71
N ILE A 126 -14.29 5.02 10.65
CA ILE A 126 -13.41 4.39 9.66
C ILE A 126 -13.40 2.87 9.88
N ALA A 127 -13.23 2.40 11.11
CA ALA A 127 -13.20 0.98 11.44
C ALA A 127 -14.51 0.26 11.06
N HIS A 128 -15.66 0.90 11.26
CA HIS A 128 -16.96 0.37 10.90
C HIS A 128 -17.09 0.07 9.39
N PHE A 129 -16.61 1.00 8.55
CA PHE A 129 -16.69 0.90 7.10
C PHE A 129 -15.46 0.28 6.44
N LEU A 130 -14.38 0.05 7.20
CA LEU A 130 -13.11 -0.43 6.70
C LEU A 130 -13.23 -1.73 5.87
N PRO A 131 -14.06 -2.73 6.22
CA PRO A 131 -14.23 -3.92 5.36
C PRO A 131 -14.64 -3.61 3.92
N ALA A 132 -15.52 -2.63 3.68
CA ALA A 132 -15.88 -2.20 2.33
C ALA A 132 -14.75 -1.41 1.66
N ILE A 133 -14.07 -0.55 2.43
CA ILE A 133 -12.96 0.27 1.95
C ILE A 133 -11.77 -0.61 1.50
N MET A 134 -11.46 -1.68 2.25
CA MET A 134 -10.38 -2.62 1.93
C MET A 134 -10.54 -3.26 0.55
N LEU A 135 -11.78 -3.62 0.15
CA LEU A 135 -12.04 -4.23 -1.16
C LEU A 135 -11.82 -3.29 -2.34
N MET A 136 -11.86 -1.97 -2.11
CA MET A 136 -11.61 -1.00 -3.16
C MET A 136 -10.19 -1.16 -3.73
N THR A 137 -9.23 -1.56 -2.89
CA THR A 137 -7.82 -1.74 -3.28
C THR A 137 -7.27 -3.15 -3.09
N ALA A 138 -8.07 -4.14 -2.67
CA ALA A 138 -7.61 -5.53 -2.52
C ALA A 138 -6.89 -6.03 -3.79
N ASN A 139 -5.64 -6.48 -3.62
CA ASN A 139 -4.75 -6.79 -4.75
C ASN A 139 -3.57 -7.68 -4.34
N ALA A 140 -3.85 -8.77 -3.61
CA ALA A 140 -2.87 -9.81 -3.31
C ALA A 140 -3.51 -11.21 -3.47
N PRO A 141 -3.85 -11.64 -4.69
CA PRO A 141 -4.73 -12.79 -4.88
C PRO A 141 -4.16 -14.18 -4.60
N PHE A 142 -2.84 -14.32 -4.55
CA PHE A 142 -2.16 -15.64 -4.59
C PHE A 142 -1.28 -15.89 -3.38
N ARG A 143 -1.06 -17.18 -3.13
CA ARG A 143 0.00 -17.73 -2.28
C ARG A 143 0.74 -18.78 -3.10
N MET A 144 2.03 -18.61 -3.36
CA MET A 144 2.84 -19.59 -4.12
C MET A 144 2.23 -20.01 -5.47
N GLY A 145 1.56 -19.08 -6.16
CA GLY A 145 0.89 -19.32 -7.43
C GLY A 145 -0.50 -19.95 -7.32
N GLU A 146 -0.93 -20.35 -6.12
CA GLU A 146 -2.28 -20.86 -5.87
C GLU A 146 -3.23 -19.72 -5.49
N ARG A 147 -4.44 -19.70 -6.05
CA ARG A 147 -5.44 -18.67 -5.75
C ARG A 147 -5.83 -18.79 -4.27
N PHE A 148 -5.60 -17.72 -3.52
CA PHE A 148 -5.94 -17.63 -2.10
C PHE A 148 -7.28 -16.92 -1.88
N GLY A 149 -7.50 -15.81 -2.59
CA GLY A 149 -8.65 -14.94 -2.33
C GLY A 149 -8.41 -13.53 -2.83
N GLN A 150 -8.81 -12.54 -2.03
CA GLN A 150 -8.70 -11.13 -2.37
C GLN A 150 -7.37 -10.51 -1.91
N SER A 151 -6.91 -10.84 -0.69
CA SER A 151 -5.66 -10.30 -0.15
C SER A 151 -4.93 -11.24 0.80
N TYR A 152 -3.96 -11.98 0.26
CA TYR A 152 -3.03 -12.79 1.03
C TYR A 152 -2.15 -11.93 1.96
N ARG A 153 -1.79 -10.71 1.54
CA ARG A 153 -1.07 -9.75 2.39
C ARG A 153 -1.78 -9.53 3.72
N LEU A 154 -3.09 -9.32 3.71
CA LEU A 154 -3.84 -9.07 4.95
C LEU A 154 -4.02 -10.33 5.80
N ALA A 155 -3.88 -11.52 5.21
CA ALA A 155 -3.92 -12.78 5.92
C ALA A 155 -2.62 -13.07 6.69
N VAL A 156 -1.46 -12.79 6.08
CA VAL A 156 -0.16 -13.22 6.63
C VAL A 156 0.82 -12.10 6.93
N GLY A 157 0.58 -10.88 6.45
CA GLY A 157 1.51 -9.77 6.56
C GLY A 157 1.85 -9.44 8.02
N TYR A 158 3.14 -9.31 8.33
CA TYR A 158 3.60 -9.08 9.69
C TYR A 158 3.18 -7.71 10.28
N ALA A 159 2.77 -6.77 9.43
CA ALA A 159 2.54 -5.36 9.77
C ALA A 159 1.06 -4.97 9.89
N THR A 160 0.15 -5.93 9.68
CA THR A 160 -1.30 -5.77 9.71
C THR A 160 -1.94 -6.89 10.55
N GLY A 161 -3.23 -6.74 10.87
CA GLY A 161 -3.91 -7.65 11.79
C GLY A 161 -5.31 -7.15 12.18
N PRO A 162 -6.16 -8.03 12.73
CA PRO A 162 -7.49 -7.61 13.18
C PRO A 162 -7.41 -6.51 14.23
N LEU A 163 -8.43 -5.65 14.28
CA LEU A 163 -8.51 -4.61 15.30
C LEU A 163 -8.64 -5.24 16.69
N THR A 164 -8.01 -4.58 17.65
CA THR A 164 -8.01 -4.95 19.07
C THR A 164 -8.62 -3.83 19.92
N GLY A 165 -8.73 -4.04 21.22
CA GLY A 165 -9.17 -2.97 22.14
C GLY A 165 -8.16 -1.83 22.28
N ASP A 166 -6.88 -2.06 21.96
CA ASP A 166 -5.84 -1.03 21.98
C ASP A 166 -5.67 -0.41 20.58
N ARG A 167 -6.17 0.81 20.39
CA ARG A 167 -6.08 1.57 19.13
C ARG A 167 -4.65 1.97 18.77
N PHE A 168 -3.71 1.94 19.71
CA PHE A 168 -2.31 2.30 19.49
C PHE A 168 -1.42 1.09 19.18
N TYR A 169 -1.96 -0.14 19.26
CA TYR A 169 -1.21 -1.34 18.91
C TYR A 169 -0.85 -1.31 17.41
N ARG A 170 0.45 -1.30 17.09
CA ARG A 170 0.95 -0.98 15.73
C ARG A 170 0.72 -2.07 14.66
N PHE A 171 0.43 -3.31 15.06
CA PHE A 171 0.31 -4.46 14.15
C PHE A 171 -1.15 -4.83 13.90
N GLN A 172 -1.96 -3.84 13.56
CA GLN A 172 -3.35 -4.01 13.17
C GLN A 172 -3.70 -3.11 11.98
N ASP A 173 -4.89 -3.33 11.42
CA ASP A 173 -5.38 -2.75 10.17
C ASP A 173 -5.65 -1.22 10.23
N LEU A 174 -5.94 -0.69 11.42
CA LEU A 174 -6.20 0.73 11.69
C LEU A 174 -5.62 1.09 13.05
N ILE A 175 -4.80 2.14 13.11
CA ILE A 175 -4.15 2.56 14.35
C ILE A 175 -4.28 4.06 14.58
N ILE A 176 -4.07 4.48 15.83
CA ILE A 176 -3.68 5.85 16.14
C ILE A 176 -2.14 5.86 16.29
N SER A 177 -1.47 6.55 15.38
CA SER A 177 -0.02 6.65 15.36
C SER A 177 0.47 7.48 16.54
N LYS A 178 1.19 6.86 17.49
CA LYS A 178 1.77 7.57 18.65
C LYS A 178 2.72 8.71 18.24
N ARG A 179 3.46 8.51 17.14
CA ARG A 179 4.48 9.46 16.66
C ARG A 179 3.87 10.67 15.99
N LEU A 180 2.85 10.46 15.16
CA LEU A 180 2.27 11.52 14.32
C LEU A 180 0.96 12.07 14.87
N GLY A 181 0.32 11.39 15.83
CA GLY A 181 -1.01 11.74 16.32
C GLY A 181 -2.11 11.59 15.28
N THR A 182 -1.86 10.82 14.20
CA THR A 182 -2.81 10.61 13.10
C THR A 182 -3.49 9.25 13.23
N ILE A 183 -4.69 9.13 12.67
CA ILE A 183 -5.28 7.82 12.39
C ILE A 183 -4.61 7.28 11.14
N GLU A 184 -4.14 6.05 11.16
CA GLU A 184 -3.41 5.42 10.07
C GLU A 184 -4.14 4.15 9.61
N VAL A 185 -4.67 4.19 8.40
CA VAL A 185 -5.27 3.04 7.71
C VAL A 185 -4.15 2.25 7.05
N ARG A 186 -3.98 0.99 7.46
CA ARG A 186 -2.88 0.11 7.03
C ARG A 186 -3.39 -1.09 6.22
N ALA A 187 -4.71 -1.25 6.14
CA ALA A 187 -5.39 -2.42 5.60
C ALA A 187 -5.57 -2.40 4.07
N LEU A 188 -4.81 -1.57 3.34
CA LEU A 188 -4.99 -1.38 1.91
C LEU A 188 -3.82 -1.97 1.15
N ASP A 189 -4.10 -2.69 0.06
CA ASP A 189 -3.06 -3.12 -0.86
C ASP A 189 -2.77 -2.01 -1.87
N PRO A 190 -1.54 -1.90 -2.40
CA PRO A 190 -1.22 -1.01 -3.50
C PRO A 190 -1.91 -1.48 -4.79
N VAL A 191 -2.30 -0.52 -5.63
CA VAL A 191 -3.03 -0.76 -6.90
C VAL A 191 -2.61 0.22 -7.98
N THR A 192 -2.68 -0.17 -9.26
CA THR A 192 -2.37 0.73 -10.38
C THR A 192 -3.43 1.83 -10.56
N CYS A 193 -4.70 1.53 -10.31
CA CYS A 193 -5.80 2.46 -10.58
C CYS A 193 -5.88 3.60 -9.54
N THR A 194 -5.49 4.83 -9.94
CA THR A 194 -5.59 6.01 -9.04
C THR A 194 -7.05 6.36 -8.68
N SER A 195 -8.03 5.98 -9.52
CA SER A 195 -9.44 6.25 -9.22
C SER A 195 -9.93 5.45 -8.02
N ARG A 196 -9.51 4.19 -7.88
CA ARG A 196 -9.80 3.36 -6.68
C ARG A 196 -9.22 3.99 -5.41
N ILE A 197 -7.97 4.46 -5.48
CA ILE A 197 -7.32 5.18 -4.38
C ILE A 197 -8.09 6.45 -4.04
N LYS A 198 -8.57 7.19 -5.05
CA LYS A 198 -9.39 8.39 -4.83
C LYS A 198 -10.68 8.06 -4.08
N TYR A 199 -11.40 7.00 -4.43
CA TYR A 199 -12.61 6.60 -3.71
C TYR A 199 -12.33 6.25 -2.24
N VAL A 200 -11.20 5.59 -1.96
CA VAL A 200 -10.76 5.35 -0.58
C VAL A 200 -10.50 6.67 0.15
N LEU A 201 -9.74 7.59 -0.47
CA LEU A 201 -9.43 8.89 0.11
C LEU A 201 -10.69 9.72 0.37
N ASP A 202 -11.61 9.77 -0.59
CA ASP A 202 -12.90 10.46 -0.45
C ASP A 202 -13.70 9.87 0.73
N ALA A 203 -13.73 8.53 0.86
CA ALA A 203 -14.45 7.87 1.94
C ALA A 203 -13.86 8.20 3.32
N VAL A 204 -12.54 8.03 3.52
CA VAL A 204 -11.93 8.32 4.84
C VAL A 204 -11.99 9.80 5.18
N TYR A 205 -11.88 10.68 4.17
CA TYR A 205 -12.02 12.12 4.35
C TYR A 205 -13.44 12.53 4.75
N ALA A 206 -14.46 11.91 4.16
CA ALA A 206 -15.86 12.16 4.50
C ALA A 206 -16.20 11.59 5.90
N LEU A 207 -15.72 10.40 6.23
CA LEU A 207 -15.91 9.78 7.56
C LEU A 207 -15.21 10.55 8.69
N ALA A 208 -14.11 11.25 8.39
CA ALA A 208 -13.44 12.13 9.34
C ALA A 208 -14.19 13.45 9.59
N GLN A 209 -15.03 13.89 8.66
CA GLN A 209 -15.79 15.13 8.76
C GLN A 209 -17.20 14.95 9.28
N THR A 210 -17.79 13.77 9.10
CA THR A 210 -19.16 13.52 9.54
C THR A 210 -19.30 13.64 11.06
N LYS A 211 -20.47 14.12 11.47
CA LYS A 211 -20.90 14.18 12.87
C LYS A 211 -21.61 12.89 13.30
N ASP A 212 -22.03 12.06 12.35
CA ASP A 212 -22.64 10.77 12.63
C ASP A 212 -21.62 9.84 13.30
N ARG A 213 -22.13 8.94 14.14
CA ARG A 213 -21.31 7.97 14.87
C ARG A 213 -21.74 6.55 14.56
N TYR A 214 -20.77 5.73 14.16
CA TYR A 214 -20.94 4.31 13.94
C TYR A 214 -20.07 3.57 14.95
N PRO A 215 -20.66 2.81 15.90
CA PRO A 215 -19.88 2.12 16.91
C PRO A 215 -19.01 1.03 16.28
N LEU A 216 -17.81 0.87 16.84
CA LEU A 216 -16.92 -0.24 16.52
C LEU A 216 -17.37 -1.50 17.25
N ASP A 217 -17.73 -2.51 16.47
CA ASP A 217 -17.90 -3.90 16.93
C ASP A 217 -16.70 -4.72 16.45
N LEU A 218 -15.83 -5.09 17.38
CA LEU A 218 -14.58 -5.81 17.09
C LEU A 218 -14.83 -7.23 16.55
N GLU A 219 -15.87 -7.92 17.00
CA GLU A 219 -16.16 -9.28 16.56
C GLU A 219 -16.79 -9.28 15.17
N ARG A 220 -17.72 -8.35 14.94
CA ARG A 220 -18.23 -8.08 13.58
C ARG A 220 -17.11 -7.69 12.64
N TYR A 221 -16.19 -6.81 13.06
CA TYR A 221 -15.03 -6.42 12.26
C TYR A 221 -14.19 -7.64 11.87
N LYS A 222 -13.79 -8.48 12.84
CA LYS A 222 -12.99 -9.69 12.58
C LYS A 222 -13.66 -10.63 11.59
N LYS A 223 -14.96 -10.85 11.73
CA LYS A 223 -15.75 -11.68 10.81
C LYS A 223 -15.75 -11.10 9.39
N LEU A 224 -16.04 -9.80 9.24
CA LEU A 224 -16.07 -9.13 7.95
C LEU A 224 -14.68 -9.04 7.32
N ARG A 225 -13.63 -8.81 8.12
CA ARG A 225 -12.24 -8.85 7.68
C ARG A 225 -11.87 -10.19 7.07
N ALA A 226 -12.20 -11.30 7.74
CA ALA A 226 -11.94 -12.65 7.22
C ALA A 226 -12.67 -12.90 5.89
N GLN A 227 -13.92 -12.44 5.81
CA GLN A 227 -14.72 -12.49 4.57
C GLN A 227 -14.09 -11.68 3.43
N VAL A 228 -13.68 -10.43 3.69
CA VAL A 228 -12.99 -9.55 2.72
C VAL A 228 -11.75 -10.23 2.17
N ILE A 229 -10.91 -10.79 3.05
CA ILE A 229 -9.60 -11.35 2.71
C ILE A 229 -9.71 -12.54 1.75
N THR A 230 -10.67 -13.42 1.98
CA THR A 230 -10.79 -14.70 1.26
C THR A 230 -11.80 -14.62 0.13
N ASN A 231 -13.02 -14.19 0.43
CA ASN A 231 -14.18 -14.34 -0.44
C ASN A 231 -14.62 -13.03 -1.10
N GLY A 232 -14.12 -11.88 -0.62
CA GLY A 232 -14.55 -10.57 -1.10
C GLY A 232 -15.91 -10.13 -0.56
N ALA A 233 -16.63 -9.33 -1.34
CA ALA A 233 -17.88 -8.72 -0.91
C ALA A 233 -19.00 -9.76 -0.70
N ASN A 234 -19.60 -9.77 0.49
CA ASN A 234 -20.90 -10.39 0.73
C ASN A 234 -22.00 -9.31 0.82
N SER A 235 -23.25 -9.72 1.07
CA SER A 235 -24.39 -8.79 1.20
C SER A 235 -24.18 -7.72 2.26
N GLU A 236 -23.57 -8.07 3.39
CA GLU A 236 -23.31 -7.14 4.49
C GLU A 236 -22.25 -6.09 4.13
N ILE A 237 -21.16 -6.49 3.46
CA ILE A 237 -20.13 -5.56 2.98
C ILE A 237 -20.67 -4.67 1.85
N VAL A 238 -21.51 -5.22 0.98
CA VAL A 238 -22.23 -4.43 -0.04
C VAL A 238 -23.13 -3.40 0.63
N GLN A 239 -23.80 -3.75 1.72
CA GLN A 239 -24.61 -2.80 2.47
C GLN A 239 -23.74 -1.69 3.10
N LEU A 240 -22.60 -2.03 3.71
CA LEU A 240 -21.64 -1.02 4.19
C LEU A 240 -21.22 -0.04 3.09
N ALA A 241 -20.95 -0.54 1.89
CA ALA A 241 -20.60 0.30 0.73
C ALA A 241 -21.76 1.20 0.28
N ARG A 242 -23.00 0.71 0.32
CA ARG A 242 -24.19 1.51 0.04
C ARG A 242 -24.41 2.58 1.10
N ASP A 243 -24.21 2.26 2.37
CA ASP A 243 -24.36 3.20 3.47
C ASP A 243 -23.30 4.31 3.40
N LEU A 244 -22.07 4.00 2.97
CA LEU A 244 -21.04 5.01 2.66
C LEU A 244 -21.47 6.03 1.60
N ASN A 245 -22.38 5.65 0.69
CA ASN A 245 -22.88 6.57 -0.35
C ASN A 245 -23.68 7.75 0.21
N LYS A 246 -24.07 7.70 1.49
CA LYS A 246 -24.62 8.86 2.20
C LYS A 246 -23.63 10.04 2.29
N TYR A 247 -22.32 9.77 2.31
CA TYR A 247 -21.29 10.77 2.58
C TYR A 247 -20.37 11.08 1.39
N CYS A 248 -20.15 10.09 0.52
CA CYS A 248 -19.23 10.19 -0.60
C CYS A 248 -19.69 9.28 -1.74
N ASN A 249 -19.25 9.53 -2.96
CA ASN A 249 -19.50 8.57 -4.04
C ASN A 249 -18.60 7.33 -3.86
N PHE A 250 -19.18 6.19 -3.49
CA PHE A 250 -18.47 4.94 -3.25
C PHE A 250 -19.02 3.81 -4.14
N PRO A 251 -18.36 3.50 -5.28
CA PRO A 251 -18.92 2.60 -6.29
C PRO A 251 -18.94 1.14 -5.83
N VAL A 252 -20.14 0.59 -5.63
CA VAL A 252 -20.36 -0.76 -5.11
C VAL A 252 -19.84 -1.83 -6.08
N GLU A 253 -19.96 -1.59 -7.38
CA GLU A 253 -19.53 -2.51 -8.43
C GLU A 253 -18.02 -2.77 -8.40
N LEU A 254 -17.22 -1.79 -7.94
CA LEU A 254 -15.76 -1.90 -7.87
C LEU A 254 -15.28 -2.76 -6.71
N ILE A 255 -16.07 -2.91 -5.65
CA ILE A 255 -15.76 -3.82 -4.54
C ILE A 255 -16.26 -5.25 -4.82
N GLN A 256 -17.19 -5.41 -5.77
CA GLN A 256 -17.64 -6.72 -6.25
C GLN A 256 -16.74 -7.28 -7.36
N ASN A 257 -16.07 -6.40 -8.11
CA ASN A 257 -15.08 -6.75 -9.13
C ASN A 257 -13.75 -6.09 -8.77
N THR A 258 -12.95 -6.74 -7.94
CA THR A 258 -11.78 -6.10 -7.34
C THR A 258 -10.59 -6.04 -8.31
N GLN A 259 -9.55 -5.27 -7.94
CA GLN A 259 -8.27 -5.34 -8.64
C GLN A 259 -7.64 -6.73 -8.51
N SER A 260 -7.85 -7.41 -7.37
CA SER A 260 -7.41 -8.79 -7.14
C SER A 260 -7.99 -9.79 -8.14
N ASP A 261 -9.27 -9.65 -8.50
CA ASP A 261 -9.92 -10.50 -9.50
C ASP A 261 -9.33 -10.26 -10.90
N THR A 262 -9.02 -8.99 -11.21
CA THR A 262 -8.38 -8.61 -12.47
C THR A 262 -6.96 -9.19 -12.55
N THR A 263 -6.16 -9.03 -11.50
CA THR A 263 -4.79 -9.55 -11.39
C THR A 263 -4.77 -11.08 -11.53
N ALA A 264 -5.72 -11.80 -10.93
CA ALA A 264 -5.78 -13.25 -11.06
C ALA A 264 -6.13 -13.73 -12.45
N LYS A 265 -7.14 -13.14 -13.09
CA LYS A 265 -7.48 -13.45 -14.48
C LYS A 265 -6.29 -13.24 -15.41
N MET A 266 -5.48 -12.21 -15.17
CA MET A 266 -4.26 -11.96 -15.94
C MET A 266 -3.21 -13.06 -15.73
N TYR A 267 -2.96 -13.44 -14.47
CA TYR A 267 -1.99 -14.49 -14.15
C TYR A 267 -2.38 -15.86 -14.68
N GLU A 268 -3.64 -16.25 -14.50
CA GLU A 268 -4.19 -17.52 -14.98
C GLU A 268 -4.10 -17.63 -16.51
N LYS A 269 -4.30 -16.50 -17.21
CA LYS A 269 -4.31 -16.47 -18.67
C LYS A 269 -2.92 -16.35 -19.29
N TYR A 270 -2.03 -15.55 -18.71
CA TYR A 270 -0.77 -15.15 -19.36
C TYR A 270 0.49 -15.51 -18.56
N GLY A 271 0.37 -15.98 -17.33
CA GLY A 271 1.50 -16.30 -16.45
C GLY A 271 2.12 -15.10 -15.74
N LEU A 272 3.17 -15.36 -14.96
CA LEU A 272 3.73 -14.40 -14.00
C LEU A 272 4.35 -13.15 -14.66
N GLU A 273 5.31 -13.36 -15.56
CA GLU A 273 6.10 -12.26 -16.14
C GLU A 273 5.21 -11.30 -16.94
N GLU A 274 4.28 -11.85 -17.71
CA GLU A 274 3.31 -11.07 -18.48
C GLU A 274 2.35 -10.27 -17.60
N THR A 275 1.93 -10.85 -16.48
CA THR A 275 1.12 -10.15 -15.48
C THR A 275 1.88 -8.97 -14.88
N TYR A 276 3.15 -9.16 -14.50
CA TYR A 276 3.98 -8.09 -13.95
C TYR A 276 4.28 -7.01 -14.98
N ARG A 277 4.56 -7.39 -16.23
CA ARG A 277 4.74 -6.43 -17.33
C ARG A 277 3.48 -5.61 -17.58
N HIS A 278 2.31 -6.24 -17.54
CA HIS A 278 1.04 -5.53 -17.71
C HIS A 278 0.78 -4.56 -16.55
N ILE A 279 0.94 -5.01 -15.32
CA ILE A 279 0.81 -4.17 -14.12
C ILE A 279 1.76 -2.97 -14.18
N ASP A 280 3.03 -3.19 -14.53
CA ASP A 280 4.02 -2.12 -14.72
C ASP A 280 3.57 -1.10 -15.79
N SER A 281 3.06 -1.58 -16.92
CA SER A 281 2.56 -0.71 -17.98
C SER A 281 1.38 0.16 -17.56
N LEU A 282 0.51 -0.34 -16.68
CA LEU A 282 -0.60 0.44 -16.11
C LEU A 282 -0.13 1.46 -15.05
N TYR A 283 0.96 1.16 -14.35
CA TYR A 283 1.54 2.07 -13.36
C TYR A 283 2.26 3.25 -14.02
N ARG A 284 2.94 2.98 -15.14
CA ARG A 284 3.71 3.98 -15.88
C ARG A 284 2.79 4.88 -16.70
N VAL A 285 2.82 6.18 -16.39
CA VAL A 285 1.99 7.24 -16.99
C VAL A 285 2.12 7.30 -18.52
N ASP A 286 3.26 6.87 -19.07
CA ASP A 286 3.56 7.02 -20.49
C ASP A 286 2.88 5.93 -21.35
N GLY A 287 2.23 4.93 -20.75
CA GLY A 287 1.57 3.82 -21.47
C GLY A 287 2.53 2.95 -22.31
N ILE A 288 3.83 3.20 -22.21
CA ILE A 288 4.87 2.46 -22.95
C ILE A 288 4.97 1.07 -22.33
N HIS A 289 4.66 0.04 -23.10
CA HIS A 289 5.00 -1.34 -22.75
C HIS A 289 6.51 -1.43 -22.53
N TYR A 290 6.93 -1.49 -21.26
CA TYR A 290 8.35 -1.51 -20.94
C TYR A 290 8.95 -2.82 -21.42
N LYS A 291 10.05 -2.71 -22.17
CA LYS A 291 10.82 -3.87 -22.65
C LYS A 291 11.27 -4.70 -21.44
N LYS A 292 11.36 -6.02 -21.63
CA LYS A 292 11.89 -6.95 -20.62
C LYS A 292 13.14 -6.35 -19.95
N PRO A 293 13.15 -6.17 -18.61
CA PRO A 293 14.31 -5.63 -17.91
C PRO A 293 15.56 -6.40 -18.33
N SER A 294 16.61 -5.69 -18.76
CA SER A 294 17.83 -6.38 -19.17
C SER A 294 18.40 -7.11 -17.96
N SER A 295 18.67 -8.41 -18.12
CA SER A 295 19.14 -9.28 -17.05
C SER A 295 20.56 -8.97 -16.55
N PHE A 296 21.24 -7.95 -17.10
CA PHE A 296 22.70 -7.98 -17.16
C PHE A 296 23.50 -6.72 -16.78
N VAL A 297 22.93 -5.53 -16.54
CA VAL A 297 23.77 -4.34 -16.36
C VAL A 297 23.92 -3.90 -14.89
N GLY A 298 25.07 -4.24 -14.26
CA GLY A 298 25.58 -3.55 -13.06
C GLY A 298 25.52 -4.28 -11.70
N LYS A 299 25.72 -5.62 -11.68
CA LYS A 299 25.43 -6.54 -10.55
C LYS A 299 25.96 -6.16 -9.14
N PHE A 300 26.96 -5.30 -9.02
CA PHE A 300 27.52 -4.92 -7.70
C PHE A 300 27.64 -3.42 -7.47
N ILE A 301 27.97 -2.65 -8.52
CA ILE A 301 28.17 -1.20 -8.39
C ILE A 301 26.87 -0.50 -8.01
N GLN A 302 25.75 -0.86 -8.64
CA GLN A 302 24.48 -0.18 -8.42
C GLN A 302 23.91 -0.46 -7.02
N PRO A 303 23.87 -1.71 -6.52
CA PRO A 303 23.51 -1.97 -5.12
C PRO A 303 24.38 -1.20 -4.12
N ALA A 304 25.71 -1.19 -4.29
CA ALA A 304 26.63 -0.49 -3.38
C ALA A 304 26.44 1.04 -3.43
N ALA A 305 26.37 1.61 -4.64
CA ALA A 305 26.09 3.03 -4.84
C ALA A 305 24.70 3.42 -4.31
N GLY A 306 23.71 2.55 -4.45
CA GLY A 306 22.38 2.73 -3.88
C GLY A 306 22.41 2.75 -2.35
N PHE A 307 23.09 1.79 -1.73
CA PHE A 307 23.24 1.73 -0.28
C PHE A 307 23.92 2.99 0.27
N LEU A 308 25.10 3.35 -0.25
CA LEU A 308 25.84 4.54 0.17
C LEU A 308 25.05 5.83 -0.12
N GLY A 309 24.49 5.94 -1.33
CA GLY A 309 23.75 7.12 -1.76
C GLY A 309 22.42 7.32 -1.04
N TYR A 310 21.82 6.28 -0.47
CA TYR A 310 20.54 6.35 0.22
C TYR A 310 20.65 6.32 1.74
N TYR A 311 21.39 5.36 2.31
CA TYR A 311 21.44 5.18 3.77
C TYR A 311 22.44 6.09 4.46
N ALA A 312 23.59 6.40 3.84
CA ALA A 312 24.56 7.31 4.46
C ALA A 312 23.93 8.69 4.80
N PRO A 313 23.18 9.37 3.90
CA PRO A 313 22.52 10.62 4.28
C PRO A 313 21.37 10.42 5.27
N LYS A 314 20.64 9.31 5.19
CA LYS A 314 19.46 9.04 6.05
C LYS A 314 19.78 8.51 7.44
N PHE A 315 21.02 8.13 7.71
CA PHE A 315 21.42 7.52 8.98
C PHE A 315 20.97 8.31 10.23
N PRO A 316 21.10 9.65 10.30
CA PRO A 316 20.62 10.43 11.44
C PRO A 316 19.11 10.30 11.66
N TYR A 317 18.33 10.39 10.58
CA TYR A 317 16.87 10.29 10.64
C TYR A 317 16.38 8.90 11.02
N VAL A 318 16.98 7.85 10.45
CA VAL A 318 16.63 6.46 10.79
C VAL A 318 16.89 6.17 12.28
N THR A 319 18.01 6.67 12.80
CA THR A 319 18.36 6.55 14.23
C THR A 319 17.34 7.27 15.12
N TYR A 320 16.95 8.50 14.76
CA TYR A 320 15.92 9.25 15.48
C TYR A 320 14.57 8.53 15.49
N LYS A 321 14.12 8.01 14.35
CA LYS A 321 12.84 7.27 14.24
C LYS A 321 12.84 6.05 15.15
N TRP A 322 13.92 5.27 15.17
CA TRP A 322 14.05 4.09 16.03
C TRP A 322 13.97 4.43 17.52
N LEU A 323 14.56 5.55 17.95
CA LEU A 323 14.50 6.00 19.35
C LEU A 323 13.09 6.43 19.78
N LYS A 324 12.29 7.00 18.87
CA LYS A 324 10.91 7.46 19.15
C LYS A 324 9.85 6.37 19.10
N GLU A 325 10.15 5.23 18.46
CA GLU A 325 9.23 4.09 18.33
C GLU A 325 9.40 3.02 19.41
N LYS A 326 10.47 3.11 20.23
CA LYS A 326 10.62 2.31 21.46
C LYS A 326 9.69 2.81 22.55
#